data_AF-A0A1E3X3G3-F1
#
_entry.id   AF-A0A1E3X3G3-F1
#
_cell.length_a   1.000
_cell.length_b   1.000
_cell.length_c   1.000
_cell.angle_alpha   90.00
_cell.angle_beta   90.00
_cell.angle_gamma   90.00
#
_symmetry.space_group_name_H-M   'P 1'
#
loop_
_entity.id
_entity.type
_entity.pdbx_description
1 polymer ?
#
loop_
_entity_poly.entity_id
_entity_poly.type
_entity_poly.pdbx_seq_one_letter_code
_entity_poly.pdbx_strand_id
1 'polypeptide(L)'
;MKHYRIIMSLLLLIPLLISAQVDRTDYFVPGEQEKELMIIVHVWGEVNNPGRFIVRDGTNLLDIISEAGGPTRYASLKKVYVAHKRDENPHIEMINIRTYTERENIPIPVLLPGDVVLVKRSTWGFLLDIGQLTGQMTVILNTIWLVLNISNFGG
;
A
#
# COMPACT_ATOMS: atom_id res chain seq x y z
N MET A 1 52.91 -23.28 -5.06
CA MET A 1 52.28 -22.00 -4.67
C MET A 1 51.41 -21.32 -5.75
N LYS A 2 51.38 -21.77 -7.01
CA LYS A 2 50.58 -21.11 -8.08
C LYS A 2 49.09 -21.54 -8.11
N HIS A 3 48.77 -22.75 -7.66
CA HIS A 3 47.41 -23.32 -7.76
C HIS A 3 46.40 -22.73 -6.77
N TYR A 4 46.81 -22.36 -5.54
CA TYR A 4 45.90 -21.75 -4.56
C TYR A 4 45.41 -20.36 -4.97
N ARG A 5 46.18 -19.62 -5.79
CA ARG A 5 45.79 -18.30 -6.29
C ARG A 5 44.56 -18.37 -7.21
N ILE A 6 44.46 -19.43 -8.01
CA ILE A 6 43.34 -19.65 -8.94
C ILE A 6 42.08 -20.07 -8.16
N ILE A 7 42.24 -20.95 -7.18
CA ILE A 7 41.14 -21.40 -6.30
C ILE A 7 40.60 -20.23 -5.47
N MET A 8 41.47 -19.35 -4.97
CA MET A 8 41.06 -18.20 -4.17
C MET A 8 40.39 -17.10 -5.00
N SER A 9 40.79 -16.90 -6.27
CA SER A 9 40.08 -16.02 -7.20
C SER A 9 38.72 -16.58 -7.62
N LEU A 10 38.56 -17.91 -7.68
CA LEU A 10 37.29 -18.55 -8.00
C LEU A 10 36.28 -18.42 -6.85
N LEU A 11 36.76 -18.49 -5.60
CA LEU A 11 35.92 -18.39 -4.39
C LEU A 11 35.30 -16.99 -4.21
N LEU A 12 36.00 -15.95 -4.65
CA LEU A 12 35.56 -14.55 -4.59
C LEU A 12 34.42 -14.21 -5.58
N LEU A 13 34.20 -15.03 -6.61
CA LEU A 13 33.13 -14.85 -7.60
C LEU A 13 31.79 -15.48 -7.20
N ILE A 14 31.78 -16.39 -6.21
CA ILE A 14 30.57 -17.09 -5.74
C ILE A 14 29.45 -16.14 -5.28
N PRO A 15 29.71 -15.02 -4.57
CA PRO A 15 28.64 -14.11 -4.14
C PRO A 15 27.93 -13.43 -5.31
N LEU A 16 28.61 -13.27 -6.45
CA LEU A 16 28.05 -12.67 -7.67
C LEU A 16 27.07 -13.59 -8.40
N LEU A 17 27.17 -14.91 -8.16
CA LEU A 17 26.22 -15.90 -8.68
C LEU A 17 24.93 -15.98 -7.85
N ILE A 18 24.97 -15.58 -6.57
CA ILE A 18 23.81 -15.71 -5.66
C ILE A 18 22.82 -14.54 -5.82
N SER A 19 23.24 -13.39 -6.38
CA SER A 19 22.36 -12.23 -6.56
C SER A 19 21.34 -12.36 -7.71
N ALA A 20 21.14 -13.56 -8.26
CA ALA A 20 20.25 -13.77 -9.41
C ALA A 20 19.07 -14.72 -9.16
N GLN A 21 18.72 -15.05 -7.91
CA GLN A 21 17.48 -15.81 -7.64
C GLN A 21 16.74 -15.32 -6.39
N VAL A 22 15.81 -14.39 -6.61
CA VAL A 22 14.49 -14.45 -5.96
C VAL A 22 13.49 -14.42 -7.10
N ASP A 23 13.36 -15.57 -7.77
CA ASP A 23 12.31 -15.76 -8.76
C ASP A 23 11.00 -15.92 -8.01
N ARG A 24 10.01 -15.12 -8.39
CA ARG A 24 8.65 -15.26 -7.89
C ARG A 24 8.20 -16.67 -8.27
N THR A 25 7.67 -17.43 -7.32
CA THR A 25 7.27 -18.82 -7.56
C THR A 25 6.24 -18.88 -8.69
N ASP A 26 6.66 -19.36 -9.84
CA ASP A 26 5.78 -19.70 -10.97
C ASP A 26 5.01 -20.97 -10.61
N TYR A 27 3.70 -20.83 -10.40
CA TYR A 27 2.79 -21.96 -10.28
C TYR A 27 2.57 -22.57 -11.67
N PHE A 28 3.17 -23.72 -11.94
CA PHE A 28 2.89 -24.54 -13.12
C PHE A 28 1.75 -25.52 -12.83
N VAL A 29 0.58 -25.32 -13.45
CA VAL A 29 -0.48 -26.35 -13.55
C VAL A 29 -0.70 -26.65 -15.04
N PRO A 30 -0.32 -27.84 -15.52
CA PRO A 30 -0.60 -28.26 -16.89
C PRO A 30 -1.96 -28.95 -17.00
N GLY A 31 -2.77 -28.52 -17.98
CA GLY A 31 -3.92 -29.29 -18.50
C GLY A 31 -5.29 -28.76 -18.06
N GLU A 32 -6.10 -28.43 -19.08
CA GLU A 32 -7.43 -27.79 -19.04
C GLU A 32 -7.40 -26.33 -18.56
N GLN A 33 -7.49 -25.40 -19.51
CA GLN A 33 -7.84 -24.03 -19.20
C GLN A 33 -9.30 -24.04 -18.71
N GLU A 34 -9.51 -24.30 -17.42
CA GLU A 34 -10.74 -23.89 -16.77
C GLU A 34 -10.90 -22.41 -17.06
N LYS A 35 -12.04 -22.07 -17.64
CA LYS A 35 -12.35 -20.71 -18.04
C LYS A 35 -12.50 -19.90 -16.76
N GLU A 36 -11.39 -19.33 -16.27
CA GLU A 36 -11.38 -18.49 -15.08
C GLU A 36 -12.42 -17.39 -15.30
N LEU A 37 -13.49 -17.45 -14.51
CA LEU A 37 -14.54 -16.45 -14.57
C LEU A 37 -13.90 -15.12 -14.17
N MET A 38 -14.07 -14.08 -14.99
CA MET A 38 -13.57 -12.74 -14.70
C MET A 38 -14.73 -11.84 -14.29
N ILE A 39 -14.48 -11.02 -13.27
CA ILE A 39 -15.43 -10.06 -12.72
C ILE A 39 -14.83 -8.66 -12.82
N ILE A 40 -15.72 -7.65 -12.91
CA ILE A 40 -15.31 -6.25 -12.94
C ILE A 40 -15.51 -5.67 -11.54
N VAL A 41 -14.46 -5.09 -10.99
CA VAL A 41 -14.48 -4.36 -9.71
C VAL A 41 -13.95 -2.96 -9.92
N HIS A 42 -14.45 -2.00 -9.15
CA HIS A 42 -14.01 -0.61 -9.21
C HIS A 42 -13.31 -0.23 -7.90
N VAL A 43 -12.10 0.31 -7.98
CA VAL A 43 -11.32 0.75 -6.81
C VAL A 43 -11.13 2.26 -6.85
N TRP A 44 -11.52 2.93 -5.78
CA TRP A 44 -11.56 4.38 -5.65
C TRP A 44 -10.88 4.85 -4.36
N GLY A 45 -10.42 6.09 -4.36
CA GLY A 45 -9.87 6.75 -3.17
C GLY A 45 -8.36 6.59 -3.03
N GLU A 46 -7.88 6.42 -1.79
CA GLU A 46 -6.46 6.45 -1.44
C GLU A 46 -5.75 5.11 -1.68
N VAL A 47 -5.66 4.73 -2.95
CA VAL A 47 -4.80 3.68 -3.48
C VAL A 47 -3.85 4.27 -4.53
N ASN A 48 -2.74 3.59 -4.83
CA ASN A 48 -1.75 4.14 -5.77
C ASN A 48 -2.28 4.22 -7.21
N ASN A 49 -3.07 3.24 -7.64
CA ASN A 49 -3.66 3.18 -8.98
C ASN A 49 -5.19 2.98 -8.89
N PRO A 50 -5.98 4.04 -8.64
CA PRO A 50 -7.44 3.92 -8.64
C PRO A 50 -7.97 3.70 -10.06
N GLY A 51 -9.04 2.92 -10.20
CA GLY A 51 -9.61 2.62 -11.51
C GLY A 51 -10.54 1.41 -11.55
N ARG A 52 -10.81 0.95 -12.77
CA ARG A 52 -11.59 -0.26 -13.05
C ARG A 52 -10.63 -1.42 -13.26
N PHE A 53 -10.93 -2.54 -12.61
CA PHE A 53 -10.12 -3.76 -12.64
C PHE A 53 -10.96 -4.92 -13.17
N ILE A 54 -10.30 -5.81 -13.91
CA ILE A 54 -10.86 -7.07 -14.40
C ILE A 54 -10.06 -8.16 -13.71
N VAL A 55 -10.69 -8.82 -12.74
CA VAL A 55 -10.03 -9.79 -11.85
C VAL A 55 -10.74 -11.11 -11.89
N ARG A 56 -10.13 -12.15 -11.32
CA ARG A 56 -10.74 -13.47 -11.23
C ARG A 56 -11.91 -13.44 -10.27
N ASP A 57 -12.92 -14.25 -10.55
CA ASP A 57 -13.94 -14.56 -9.57
C ASP A 57 -13.27 -15.21 -8.36
N GLY A 58 -13.69 -14.81 -7.16
CA GLY A 58 -13.00 -15.18 -5.92
C GLY A 58 -11.88 -14.24 -5.48
N THR A 59 -11.52 -13.21 -6.27
CA THR A 59 -10.57 -12.18 -5.81
C THR A 59 -11.07 -11.49 -4.55
N ASN A 60 -10.22 -11.44 -3.52
CA ASN A 60 -10.57 -10.85 -2.23
C ASN A 60 -10.20 -9.36 -2.14
N LEU A 61 -10.66 -8.70 -1.07
CA LEU A 61 -10.41 -7.28 -0.83
C LEU A 61 -8.91 -6.90 -0.75
N LEU A 62 -8.07 -7.78 -0.20
CA LEU A 62 -6.64 -7.49 -0.06
C LEU A 62 -5.92 -7.61 -1.41
N ASP A 63 -6.31 -8.61 -2.20
CA ASP A 63 -5.78 -8.85 -3.54
C ASP A 63 -6.08 -7.67 -4.45
N ILE A 64 -7.34 -7.18 -4.49
CA ILE A 64 -7.70 -6.05 -5.36
C ILE A 64 -6.96 -4.76 -4.97
N ILE A 65 -6.73 -4.54 -3.68
CA ILE A 65 -6.00 -3.37 -3.21
C ILE A 65 -4.52 -3.49 -3.58
N SER A 66 -3.96 -4.70 -3.54
CA SER A 66 -2.60 -4.99 -3.98
C SER A 66 -2.46 -4.79 -5.49
N GLU A 67 -3.44 -5.23 -6.28
CA GLU A 67 -3.50 -5.04 -7.72
C GLU A 67 -3.66 -3.55 -8.10
N ALA A 68 -4.38 -2.78 -7.27
CA ALA A 68 -4.43 -1.32 -7.34
C ALA A 68 -3.12 -0.63 -6.90
N GLY A 69 -2.02 -1.37 -6.76
CA GLY A 69 -0.70 -0.85 -6.37
C GLY A 69 -0.53 -0.62 -4.87
N GLY A 70 -1.46 -1.08 -4.05
CA GLY A 70 -1.45 -0.90 -2.60
C GLY A 70 -2.04 0.45 -2.14
N PRO A 71 -2.22 0.61 -0.81
CA PRO A 71 -2.71 1.85 -0.21
C PRO A 71 -1.69 2.99 -0.36
N THR A 72 -2.17 4.23 -0.50
CA THR A 72 -1.28 5.40 -0.38
C THR A 72 -0.83 5.61 1.07
N ARG A 73 0.19 6.46 1.27
CA ARG A 73 0.61 6.90 2.62
C ARG A 73 -0.49 7.61 3.43
N TYR A 74 -1.54 8.09 2.76
CA TYR A 74 -2.67 8.76 3.39
C TYR A 74 -3.90 7.86 3.54
N ALA A 75 -3.83 6.60 3.13
CA ALA A 75 -4.95 5.67 3.20
C ALA A 75 -5.34 5.35 4.66
N SER A 76 -6.65 5.25 4.90
CA SER A 76 -7.20 4.75 6.16
C SER A 76 -7.57 3.27 6.01
N LEU A 77 -6.66 2.37 6.38
CA LEU A 77 -6.92 0.91 6.38
C LEU A 77 -8.02 0.49 7.37
N LYS A 78 -8.43 1.37 8.29
CA LYS A 78 -9.53 1.13 9.23
C LYS A 78 -10.91 1.44 8.64
N LYS A 79 -10.96 2.17 7.52
CA LYS A 79 -12.19 2.71 6.91
C LYS A 79 -12.18 2.44 5.41
N VAL A 80 -12.20 1.16 5.05
CA VAL A 80 -12.41 0.74 3.66
C VAL A 80 -13.88 0.38 3.49
N TYR A 81 -14.53 0.94 2.47
CA TYR A 81 -15.94 0.69 2.20
C TYR A 81 -16.06 -0.18 0.96
N VAL A 82 -16.92 -1.20 1.03
CA VAL A 82 -17.28 -2.01 -0.14
C VAL A 82 -18.76 -1.82 -0.38
N ALA A 83 -19.11 -1.30 -1.55
CA ALA A 83 -20.49 -1.10 -1.96
C ALA A 83 -20.88 -2.20 -2.95
N HIS A 84 -21.83 -3.04 -2.54
CA HIS A 84 -22.36 -4.12 -3.36
C HIS A 84 -23.50 -3.60 -4.21
N LYS A 85 -23.25 -3.48 -5.53
CA LYS A 85 -24.22 -2.89 -6.49
C LYS A 85 -25.20 -3.90 -7.08
N ARG A 86 -25.02 -5.19 -6.82
CA ARG A 86 -25.78 -6.27 -7.46
C ARG A 86 -27.12 -6.58 -6.78
N ASP A 87 -27.25 -6.27 -5.49
CA ASP A 87 -28.46 -6.60 -4.73
C ASP A 87 -29.61 -5.65 -5.05
N GLU A 88 -30.84 -6.15 -4.99
CA GLU A 88 -32.07 -5.34 -5.00
C GLU A 88 -32.05 -4.27 -3.89
N ASN A 89 -31.25 -4.51 -2.85
CA ASN A 89 -30.94 -3.59 -1.76
C ASN A 89 -29.43 -3.29 -1.74
N PRO A 90 -28.96 -2.23 -2.43
CA PRO A 90 -27.56 -1.84 -2.37
C PRO A 90 -27.16 -1.57 -0.91
N HIS A 91 -26.10 -2.22 -0.46
CA HIS A 91 -25.57 -2.05 0.89
C HIS A 91 -24.08 -1.72 0.85
N ILE A 92 -23.61 -1.06 1.90
CA ILE A 92 -22.23 -0.63 2.05
C ILE A 92 -21.68 -1.26 3.32
N GLU A 93 -20.66 -2.09 3.18
CA GLU A 93 -19.91 -2.65 4.30
C GLU A 93 -18.69 -1.79 4.60
N MET A 94 -18.41 -1.55 5.89
CA MET A 94 -17.17 -0.90 6.33
C MET A 94 -16.23 -1.96 6.92
N ILE A 95 -15.09 -2.13 6.26
CA ILE A 95 -14.10 -3.15 6.58
C ILE A 95 -12.83 -2.50 7.12
N ASN A 96 -12.28 -3.10 8.17
CA ASN A 96 -11.01 -2.71 8.76
C ASN A 96 -9.92 -3.69 8.31
N ILE A 97 -9.18 -3.34 7.27
CA ILE A 97 -8.15 -4.20 6.67
C ILE A 97 -7.04 -4.55 7.67
N ARG A 98 -6.77 -3.66 8.64
CA ARG A 98 -5.74 -3.90 9.65
C ARG A 98 -5.99 -5.16 10.47
N THR A 99 -7.24 -5.54 10.70
CA THR A 99 -7.54 -6.76 11.49
C THR A 99 -7.07 -8.03 10.80
N TYR A 100 -7.01 -8.05 9.47
CA TYR A 100 -6.58 -9.22 8.70
C TYR A 100 -5.06 -9.34 8.62
N THR A 101 -4.32 -8.26 8.89
CA THR A 101 -2.86 -8.29 9.01
C THR A 101 -2.41 -8.61 10.45
N GLU A 102 -3.18 -8.18 11.45
CA GLU A 102 -2.80 -8.27 12.87
C GLU A 102 -3.35 -9.52 13.59
N ARG A 103 -4.38 -10.18 13.05
CA ARG A 103 -5.00 -11.37 13.67
C ARG A 103 -4.98 -12.56 12.71
N GLU A 104 -4.62 -13.72 13.24
CA GLU A 104 -4.67 -14.98 12.49
C GLU A 104 -6.13 -15.45 12.33
N ASN A 105 -6.45 -16.04 11.16
CA ASN A 105 -7.71 -16.75 10.85
C ASN A 105 -9.01 -15.93 10.67
N ILE A 106 -8.94 -14.66 10.23
CA ILE A 106 -10.16 -13.95 9.80
C ILE A 106 -10.32 -14.11 8.28
N PRO A 107 -11.45 -14.66 7.78
CA PRO A 107 -11.68 -14.80 6.35
C PRO A 107 -11.79 -13.42 5.68
N ILE A 108 -10.95 -13.17 4.68
CA ILE A 108 -10.95 -11.92 3.92
C ILE A 108 -12.18 -11.91 3.00
N PRO A 109 -12.99 -10.84 3.00
CA PRO A 109 -14.18 -10.76 2.17
C PRO A 109 -13.83 -10.85 0.68
N VAL A 110 -14.59 -11.70 -0.02
CA VAL A 110 -14.50 -11.91 -1.47
C VAL A 110 -15.35 -10.87 -2.17
N LEU A 111 -14.85 -10.35 -3.29
CA LEU A 111 -15.53 -9.33 -4.08
C LEU A 111 -16.45 -9.97 -5.10
N LEU A 112 -17.55 -9.28 -5.38
CA LEU A 112 -18.56 -9.71 -6.33
C LEU A 112 -18.53 -8.84 -7.60
N PRO A 113 -19.09 -9.33 -8.72
CA PRO A 113 -19.19 -8.54 -9.93
C PRO A 113 -19.90 -7.20 -9.71
N GLY A 114 -19.23 -6.11 -10.08
CA GLY A 114 -19.78 -4.75 -10.00
C GLY A 114 -19.52 -4.03 -8.68
N ASP A 115 -18.84 -4.67 -7.72
CA ASP A 115 -18.49 -4.06 -6.44
C ASP A 115 -17.63 -2.80 -6.63
N VAL A 116 -17.83 -1.86 -5.70
CA VAL A 116 -17.02 -0.63 -5.61
C VAL A 116 -16.32 -0.59 -4.27
N VAL A 117 -14.98 -0.66 -4.31
CA VAL A 117 -14.11 -0.52 -3.15
C VAL A 117 -13.67 0.94 -3.04
N LEU A 118 -13.96 1.56 -1.90
CA LEU A 118 -13.58 2.93 -1.59
C LEU A 118 -12.65 2.98 -0.37
N VAL A 119 -11.40 3.37 -0.60
CA VAL A 119 -10.41 3.58 0.46
C VAL A 119 -10.41 5.04 0.89
N LYS A 120 -10.84 5.34 2.11
CA LYS A 120 -10.86 6.73 2.61
C LYS A 120 -9.47 7.25 2.94
N ARG A 121 -9.32 8.57 2.86
CA ARG A 121 -8.18 9.28 3.43
C ARG A 121 -8.20 9.29 4.96
N SER A 122 -7.05 9.07 5.56
CA SER A 122 -6.75 9.26 6.97
C SER A 122 -6.35 10.72 7.20
N THR A 123 -7.13 11.42 8.03
CA THR A 123 -6.84 12.79 8.44
C THR A 123 -5.57 12.89 9.29
N TRP A 124 -5.26 11.85 10.08
CA TRP A 124 -4.07 11.81 10.94
C TRP A 124 -2.76 11.71 10.15
N GLY A 125 -2.74 10.98 9.03
CA GLY A 125 -1.53 10.86 8.20
C GLY A 125 -1.07 12.21 7.64
N PHE A 126 -2.02 13.02 7.17
CA PHE A 126 -1.77 14.38 6.71
C PHE A 126 -1.27 15.32 7.82
N LEU A 127 -1.82 15.20 9.03
CA LEU A 127 -1.40 16.02 10.18
C LEU A 127 0.04 15.73 10.64
N LEU A 128 0.55 14.52 10.39
CA LEU A 128 1.94 14.21 10.71
C LEU A 128 2.92 14.89 9.74
N ASP A 129 2.52 15.13 8.50
CA ASP A 129 3.37 15.79 7.49
C ASP A 129 3.48 17.29 7.69
N ILE A 130 2.41 17.95 8.12
CA ILE A 130 2.49 19.36 8.53
C ILE A 130 3.43 19.53 9.74
N GLY A 131 3.66 18.46 10.52
CA GLY A 131 4.65 18.43 11.59
C GLY A 131 6.04 18.81 11.11
N GLN A 132 6.44 18.43 9.89
CA GLN A 132 7.75 18.78 9.33
C GLN A 132 7.91 20.28 9.09
N LEU A 133 6.80 21.00 8.86
CA LEU A 133 6.79 22.46 8.66
C LEU A 133 6.83 23.23 9.98
N THR A 134 6.50 22.58 11.11
CA THR A 134 6.48 23.25 12.42
C THR A 134 7.86 23.76 12.83
N GLY A 135 8.92 23.00 12.55
CA GLY A 135 10.29 23.38 12.91
C GLY A 135 10.72 24.70 12.27
N GLN A 136 10.45 24.89 10.98
CA GLN A 136 10.81 26.11 10.25
C GLN A 136 9.96 27.31 10.72
N MET A 137 8.65 27.09 10.94
CA MET A 137 7.75 28.14 11.42
C MET A 137 8.12 28.59 12.84
N THR A 138 8.51 27.69 13.73
CA THR A 138 8.99 28.04 15.09
C THR A 138 10.20 28.96 15.04
N VAL A 139 11.17 28.68 14.15
CA VAL A 139 12.35 29.54 13.97
C VAL A 139 11.94 30.92 13.47
N ILE A 140 11.12 30.99 12.41
CA ILE A 140 10.66 32.25 11.84
C ILE A 140 9.89 33.09 12.87
N LEU A 141 8.95 32.46 13.58
CA LEU A 141 8.14 33.12 14.61
C LEU A 141 9.01 33.62 15.77
N ASN A 142 9.97 32.82 16.24
CA ASN A 142 10.90 33.23 17.30
C ASN A 142 11.81 34.37 16.85
N THR A 143 12.31 34.34 15.61
CA THR A 143 13.12 35.42 15.04
C THR A 143 12.33 36.72 14.93
N ILE A 144 11.10 36.68 14.41
CA ILE A 144 10.24 37.87 14.34
C ILE A 144 9.94 38.40 15.74
N TRP A 145 9.61 37.51 16.68
CA TRP A 145 9.36 37.88 18.06
C TRP A 145 10.56 38.56 18.71
N LEU A 146 11.77 38.01 18.52
CA LEU A 146 13.02 38.60 19.02
C LEU A 146 13.25 40.00 18.45
N VAL A 147 13.08 40.19 17.13
CA VAL A 147 13.28 41.51 16.48
C VAL A 147 12.28 42.54 17.02
N LEU A 148 11.00 42.17 17.14
CA LEU A 148 9.98 43.07 17.69
C LEU A 148 10.25 43.40 19.17
N ASN A 149 10.66 42.42 19.98
CA ASN A 149 10.95 42.64 21.39
C ASN A 149 12.18 43.53 21.59
N ILE A 150 13.25 43.35 20.81
CA ILE A 150 14.46 44.19 20.87
C ILE A 150 14.13 45.64 20.48
N SER A 151 13.26 45.84 19.48
CA SER A 151 12.86 47.19 19.04
C SER A 151 12.09 47.98 20.10
N ASN A 152 11.39 47.30 21.02
CA ASN A 152 10.63 47.93 22.10
C ASN A 152 11.49 48.34 23.32
N PHE A 153 12.77 47.93 23.38
CA PHE A 153 13.66 48.26 24.51
C PHE A 153 14.51 49.53 24.28
N GLY A 154 14.50 50.10 23.08
CA GLY A 154 15.35 51.24 22.69
C GLY A 154 14.68 52.62 22.75
N GLY A 155 13.50 52.74 23.36
CA GLY A 155 12.74 53.99 23.51
C GLY A 155 12.62 54.44 24.97
#